data_AF-A0A067SKU9-F1
#
_entry.id   AF-A0A067SKU9-F1
#
_cell.length_a   1.000
_cell.length_b   1.000
_cell.length_c   1.000
_cell.angle_alpha   90.00
_cell.angle_beta   90.00
_cell.angle_gamma   90.00
#
_symmetry.space_group_name_H-M   'P 1'
#
loop_
_entity.id
_entity.type
_entity.pdbx_description
1 polymer ?
#
loop_
_entity_poly.entity_id
_entity_poly.type
_entity_poly.pdbx_seq_one_letter_code
_entity_poly.pdbx_strand_id
1 'polypeptide(L)'
;MPETLTRTSFISADIVKVATSKETMYVVGKDGVTIDEVPMLESIKATGVIPEEYAVDYHLDPATVVTSLEKQGITTVEQLPEGALEELKAQINDPENVTIAPAFLVANKREAMENALKEVAVQQNE
;
A
#
# COMPACT_ATOMS: atom_id res chain seq x y z
N MET A 1 -19.79 -8.06 -16.83
CA MET A 1 -18.42 -8.57 -17.05
C MET A 1 -17.80 -8.70 -15.68
N PRO A 2 -17.05 -9.78 -15.38
CA PRO A 2 -16.46 -9.94 -14.07
C PRO A 2 -15.42 -8.86 -13.80
N GLU A 3 -15.39 -8.33 -12.58
CA GLU A 3 -14.44 -7.28 -12.18
C GLU A 3 -13.09 -7.90 -11.82
N THR A 4 -12.04 -7.59 -12.59
CA THR A 4 -10.68 -8.07 -12.30
C THR A 4 -10.17 -7.47 -10.99
N LEU A 5 -9.63 -8.33 -10.12
CA LEU A 5 -8.94 -7.90 -8.91
C LEU A 5 -7.61 -7.25 -9.29
N THR A 6 -7.43 -6.02 -8.84
CA THR A 6 -6.23 -5.23 -9.05
C THR A 6 -5.79 -4.62 -7.73
N ARG A 7 -4.58 -4.05 -7.69
CA ARG A 7 -4.09 -3.32 -6.51
C ARG A 7 -5.10 -2.26 -6.05
N THR A 8 -5.73 -1.56 -6.99
CA THR A 8 -6.72 -0.52 -6.72
C THR A 8 -8.02 -1.05 -6.14
N SER A 9 -8.39 -2.32 -6.39
CA SER A 9 -9.58 -2.95 -5.81
C SER A 9 -9.53 -2.96 -4.26
N PHE A 10 -8.33 -2.93 -3.70
CA PHE A 10 -8.10 -2.99 -2.25
C PHE A 10 -7.83 -1.63 -1.59
N ILE A 11 -7.78 -0.53 -2.35
CA ILE A 11 -7.43 0.79 -1.82
C ILE A 11 -8.72 1.59 -1.53
N SER A 12 -8.84 2.07 -0.30
CA SER A 12 -9.94 2.93 0.11
C SER A 12 -9.82 4.33 -0.48
N ALA A 13 -10.94 4.93 -0.87
CA ALA A 13 -11.01 6.34 -1.26
C ALA A 13 -10.60 7.29 -0.11
N ASP A 14 -10.74 6.84 1.13
CA ASP A 14 -10.41 7.60 2.34
C ASP A 14 -8.98 7.33 2.85
N ILE A 15 -8.14 6.62 2.10
CA ILE A 15 -6.82 6.20 2.59
C ILE A 15 -5.94 7.36 3.06
N VAL A 16 -6.05 8.54 2.43
CA VAL A 16 -5.32 9.74 2.86
C VAL A 16 -5.77 10.17 4.26
N LYS A 17 -7.06 10.10 4.57
CA LYS A 17 -7.56 10.43 5.91
C LYS A 17 -7.06 9.42 6.94
N VAL A 18 -7.02 8.14 6.59
CA VAL A 18 -6.46 7.09 7.45
C VAL A 18 -4.99 7.38 7.74
N ALA A 19 -4.18 7.59 6.71
CA ALA A 19 -2.74 7.81 6.86
C ALA A 19 -2.42 9.09 7.64
N THR A 20 -3.18 10.18 7.41
CA THR A 20 -2.99 11.46 8.11
C THR A 20 -3.52 11.46 9.55
N SER A 21 -4.32 10.46 9.94
CA SER A 21 -4.76 10.28 11.33
C SER A 21 -3.66 9.76 12.27
N LYS A 22 -2.54 9.26 11.72
CA LYS A 22 -1.42 8.74 12.51
C LYS A 22 -0.64 9.85 13.21
N GLU A 23 -0.02 9.48 14.32
CA GLU A 23 0.79 10.40 15.11
C GLU A 23 2.16 10.68 14.47
N THR A 24 2.68 9.72 13.70
CA THR A 24 4.03 9.71 13.13
C THR A 24 4.03 9.49 11.62
N MET A 25 5.16 9.83 11.01
CA MET A 25 5.48 9.59 9.60
C MET A 25 6.99 9.34 9.45
N TYR A 26 7.40 8.85 8.28
CA TYR A 26 8.80 8.67 7.96
C TYR A 26 9.35 9.86 7.19
N VAL A 27 10.62 10.19 7.44
CA VAL A 27 11.39 11.20 6.71
C VAL A 27 12.79 10.67 6.42
N VAL A 28 13.46 11.28 5.44
CA VAL A 28 14.90 11.04 5.24
C VAL A 28 15.67 11.77 6.34
N GLY A 29 16.52 11.05 7.05
CA GLY A 29 17.38 11.59 8.09
C GLY A 29 18.38 12.60 7.57
N LYS A 30 19.02 13.33 8.48
CA LYS A 30 19.95 14.42 8.13
C LYS A 30 21.19 13.96 7.36
N ASP A 31 21.53 12.68 7.45
CA ASP A 31 22.64 12.08 6.72
C ASP A 31 22.27 11.70 5.28
N GLY A 32 21.00 11.83 4.89
CA GLY A 32 20.49 11.46 3.58
C GLY A 32 20.35 9.95 3.36
N VAL A 33 20.60 9.12 4.38
CA VAL A 33 20.65 7.66 4.28
C VAL A 33 19.66 6.99 5.23
N THR A 34 19.53 7.48 6.47
CA THR A 34 18.58 6.89 7.41
C THR A 34 17.15 7.29 7.09
N ILE A 35 16.23 6.42 7.46
CA ILE A 35 14.80 6.73 7.50
C ILE A 35 14.42 6.88 8.95
N ASP A 36 14.04 8.08 9.33
CA ASP A 36 13.70 8.42 10.71
C ASP A 36 12.17 8.46 10.85
N GLU A 37 11.65 7.88 11.92
CA GLU A 37 10.25 8.08 12.32
C GLU A 37 10.14 9.36 13.14
N VAL A 38 9.27 10.27 12.69
CA VAL A 38 9.10 11.59 13.29
C VAL A 38 7.62 11.88 13.52
N PRO A 39 7.26 12.83 14.40
CA PRO A 39 5.88 13.30 14.49
C PRO A 39 5.37 13.77 13.14
N MET A 40 4.11 13.45 12.85
CA MET A 40 3.39 13.91 11.68
C MET A 40 3.43 15.44 11.57
N LEU A 41 3.80 15.95 10.39
CA LEU A 41 3.95 17.38 10.15
C LEU A 41 2.67 18.15 10.49
N GLU A 42 2.83 19.30 11.15
CA GLU A 42 1.68 20.15 11.53
C GLU A 42 0.86 20.59 10.31
N SER A 43 1.50 20.84 9.17
CA SER A 43 0.83 21.17 7.92
C SER A 43 -0.09 20.04 7.44
N ILE A 44 0.35 18.79 7.55
CA ILE A 44 -0.45 17.62 7.19
C ILE A 44 -1.62 17.47 8.16
N LYS A 45 -1.38 17.59 9.47
CA LYS A 45 -2.45 17.51 10.48
C LYS A 45 -3.52 18.59 10.28
N ALA A 46 -3.10 19.81 9.94
CA ALA A 46 -4.00 20.94 9.79
C ALA A 46 -4.83 20.89 8.50
N THR A 47 -4.26 20.36 7.42
CA THR A 47 -4.89 20.41 6.08
C THR A 47 -5.45 19.08 5.61
N GLY A 48 -4.97 17.96 6.16
CA GLY A 48 -5.22 16.62 5.63
C GLY A 48 -4.59 16.37 4.26
N VAL A 49 -3.73 17.27 3.77
CA VAL A 49 -3.07 17.18 2.46
C VAL A 49 -1.65 16.68 2.64
N ILE A 50 -1.29 15.66 1.86
CA ILE A 50 0.07 15.11 1.81
C ILE A 50 0.88 15.91 0.77
N PRO A 51 2.02 16.52 1.14
CA PRO A 51 2.90 17.19 0.18
C PRO A 51 3.45 16.23 -0.88
N GLU A 52 3.82 16.75 -2.06
CA GLU A 52 4.25 15.94 -3.21
C GLU A 52 5.51 15.11 -2.93
N GLU A 53 6.35 15.55 -1.98
CA GLU A 53 7.56 14.81 -1.60
C GLU A 53 7.26 13.55 -0.77
N TYR A 54 6.00 13.37 -0.36
CA TYR A 54 5.52 12.27 0.46
C TYR A 54 4.38 11.51 -0.24
N ALA A 55 4.19 10.26 0.19
CA ALA A 55 3.12 9.40 -0.29
C ALA A 55 2.64 8.48 0.84
N VAL A 56 1.45 7.93 0.65
CA VAL A 56 0.98 6.82 1.48
C VAL A 56 1.76 5.55 1.08
N ASP A 57 2.44 4.98 2.05
CA ASP A 57 3.05 3.65 1.97
C ASP A 57 2.20 2.62 2.72
N TYR A 58 2.28 1.38 2.25
CA TYR A 58 1.61 0.23 2.86
C TYR A 58 2.67 -0.76 3.34
N HIS A 59 2.67 -1.14 4.61
CA HIS A 59 3.60 -2.16 5.12
C HIS A 59 3.42 -3.49 4.39
N LEU A 60 2.17 -3.96 4.27
CA LEU A 60 1.73 -4.99 3.33
C LEU A 60 1.07 -4.32 2.12
N ASP A 61 1.77 -4.32 0.98
CA ASP A 61 1.23 -3.70 -0.25
C ASP A 61 0.03 -4.50 -0.80
N PRO A 62 -1.06 -3.83 -1.22
CA PRO A 62 -2.21 -4.53 -1.80
C PRO A 62 -1.89 -5.39 -3.03
N ALA A 63 -0.82 -5.11 -3.77
CA ALA A 63 -0.36 -5.96 -4.87
C ALA A 63 0.04 -7.37 -4.39
N THR A 64 0.56 -7.50 -3.17
CA THR A 64 0.88 -8.81 -2.57
C THR A 64 -0.39 -9.65 -2.37
N VAL A 65 -1.50 -9.02 -1.97
CA VAL A 65 -2.80 -9.69 -1.83
C VAL A 65 -3.30 -10.17 -3.19
N VAL A 66 -3.24 -9.31 -4.21
CA VAL A 66 -3.63 -9.66 -5.59
C VAL A 66 -2.86 -10.88 -6.06
N THR A 67 -1.52 -10.86 -5.99
CA THR A 67 -0.71 -12.01 -6.44
C THR A 67 -0.96 -13.27 -5.61
N SER A 68 -1.25 -13.14 -4.31
CA SER A 68 -1.61 -14.29 -3.47
C SER A 68 -2.95 -14.92 -3.87
N LEU A 69 -3.92 -14.10 -4.28
CA LEU A 69 -5.22 -14.57 -4.79
C LEU A 69 -5.08 -15.19 -6.18
N GLU A 70 -4.28 -14.58 -7.06
CA GLU A 70 -3.97 -15.11 -8.39
C GLU A 70 -3.36 -16.51 -8.31
N LYS A 71 -2.44 -16.75 -7.37
CA LYS A 71 -1.85 -18.07 -7.10
C LYS A 71 -2.87 -19.13 -6.66
N GLN A 72 -4.01 -18.71 -6.13
CA GLN A 72 -5.13 -19.59 -5.77
C GLN A 72 -6.17 -19.73 -6.90
N GLY A 73 -5.91 -19.12 -8.06
CA GLY A 73 -6.84 -19.09 -9.20
C GLY A 73 -7.97 -18.07 -9.06
N ILE A 74 -7.87 -17.14 -8.10
CA ILE A 74 -8.84 -16.08 -7.84
C ILE A 74 -8.32 -14.80 -8.50
N THR A 75 -8.96 -14.38 -9.59
CA THR A 75 -8.59 -13.21 -10.40
C THR A 75 -9.72 -12.19 -10.55
N THR A 76 -10.95 -12.53 -10.14
CA THR A 76 -12.11 -11.62 -10.20
C THR A 76 -12.85 -11.53 -8.87
N VAL A 77 -13.56 -10.41 -8.66
CA VAL A 77 -14.30 -10.13 -7.41
C VAL A 77 -15.35 -11.21 -7.13
N GLU A 78 -16.02 -11.73 -8.15
CA GLU A 78 -17.10 -12.70 -8.02
C GLU A 78 -16.64 -14.09 -7.57
N GLN A 79 -15.34 -14.36 -7.66
CA GLN A 79 -14.74 -15.61 -7.16
C GLN A 79 -14.48 -15.55 -5.65
N LEU A 80 -14.52 -14.36 -5.03
CA LEU A 80 -14.37 -14.21 -3.59
C LEU A 80 -15.67 -14.61 -2.87
N PRO A 81 -15.57 -15.18 -1.65
CA PRO A 81 -16.71 -15.32 -0.77
C PRO A 81 -17.41 -13.97 -0.52
N GLU A 82 -18.72 -14.00 -0.29
CA GLU A 82 -19.48 -12.81 0.08
C GLU A 82 -18.84 -12.11 1.30
N GLY A 83 -18.60 -10.80 1.20
CA GLY A 83 -17.96 -10.00 2.24
C GLY A 83 -16.42 -10.04 2.26
N ALA A 84 -15.77 -11.03 1.65
CA ALA A 84 -14.32 -11.20 1.74
C ALA A 84 -13.53 -10.02 1.13
N LEU A 85 -14.03 -9.39 0.06
CA LEU A 85 -13.39 -8.20 -0.51
C LEU A 85 -13.35 -7.04 0.49
N GLU A 86 -14.46 -6.81 1.20
CA GLU A 86 -14.56 -5.71 2.17
C GLU A 86 -13.74 -6.00 3.42
N GLU A 87 -13.64 -7.26 3.86
CA GLU A 87 -12.74 -7.68 4.93
C GLU A 87 -11.26 -7.46 4.57
N LEU A 88 -10.85 -7.86 3.36
CA LEU A 88 -9.49 -7.64 2.88
C LEU A 88 -9.18 -6.14 2.74
N LYS A 89 -10.14 -5.35 2.26
CA LYS A 89 -10.02 -3.88 2.22
C LYS A 89 -9.87 -3.29 3.62
N ALA A 90 -10.65 -3.74 4.59
CA ALA A 90 -10.53 -3.27 5.97
C ALA A 90 -9.13 -3.53 6.55
N GLN A 91 -8.57 -4.72 6.33
CA GLN A 91 -7.23 -5.07 6.78
C GLN A 91 -6.14 -4.28 6.05
N ILE A 92 -6.25 -4.11 4.73
CA ILE A 92 -5.24 -3.41 3.93
C ILE A 92 -5.21 -1.92 4.21
N ASN A 93 -6.38 -1.31 4.47
CA ASN A 93 -6.49 0.11 4.79
C ASN A 93 -6.48 0.38 6.30
N ASP A 94 -6.07 -0.59 7.11
CA ASP A 94 -5.94 -0.42 8.55
C ASP A 94 -4.84 0.64 8.86
N PRO A 95 -5.04 1.55 9.83
CA PRO A 95 -4.03 2.51 10.24
C PRO A 95 -2.68 1.87 10.60
N GLU A 96 -2.64 0.64 11.09
CA GLU A 96 -1.40 -0.09 11.38
C GLU A 96 -0.67 -0.54 10.11
N ASN A 97 -1.38 -0.74 9.00
CA ASN A 97 -0.78 -1.12 7.72
C ASN A 97 -0.32 0.07 6.88
N VAL A 98 -0.74 1.29 7.20
CA VAL A 98 -0.40 2.47 6.40
C VAL A 98 0.48 3.46 7.13
N THR A 99 1.29 4.20 6.37
CA THR A 99 2.10 5.29 6.89
C THR A 99 2.30 6.35 5.81
N ILE A 100 2.82 7.52 6.21
CA ILE A 100 3.30 8.53 5.26
C ILE A 100 4.82 8.42 5.21
N ALA A 101 5.36 8.30 4.00
CA ALA A 101 6.79 8.16 3.77
C ALA A 101 7.22 8.97 2.53
N PRO A 102 8.53 9.28 2.37
CA PRO A 102 9.04 9.96 1.19
C PRO A 102 8.62 9.24 -0.11
N ALA A 103 8.06 9.99 -1.05
CA ALA A 103 7.45 9.46 -2.27
C ALA A 103 8.44 8.60 -3.08
N PHE A 104 9.72 9.00 -3.13
CA PHE A 104 10.75 8.23 -3.83
C PHE A 104 11.01 6.85 -3.20
N LEU A 105 10.92 6.72 -1.87
CA LEU A 105 11.06 5.43 -1.20
C LEU A 105 9.88 4.52 -1.49
N VAL A 106 8.66 5.09 -1.47
CA VAL A 106 7.45 4.36 -1.82
C VAL A 106 7.52 3.85 -3.25
N ALA A 107 7.97 4.69 -4.19
CA ALA A 107 8.17 4.29 -5.58
C ALA A 107 9.21 3.17 -5.72
N ASN A 108 10.39 3.33 -5.10
CA ASN A 108 11.46 2.32 -5.14
C ASN A 108 11.01 0.98 -4.56
N LYS A 109 10.31 1.00 -3.43
CA LYS A 109 9.77 -0.21 -2.78
C LYS A 109 8.76 -0.91 -3.69
N ARG A 110 7.87 -0.16 -4.34
CA ARG A 110 6.89 -0.72 -5.29
C ARG A 110 7.57 -1.35 -6.49
N GLU A 111 8.55 -0.67 -7.08
CA GLU A 111 9.31 -1.23 -8.21
C GLU A 111 10.05 -2.52 -7.81
N ALA A 112 10.72 -2.52 -6.66
CA ALA A 112 11.40 -3.71 -6.15
C ALA A 112 10.42 -4.88 -5.91
N MET A 113 9.25 -4.59 -5.36
CA MET A 113 8.19 -5.59 -5.15
C MET A 113 7.65 -6.13 -6.47
N GLU A 114 7.34 -5.26 -7.43
CA GLU A 114 6.84 -5.67 -8.75
C GLU A 114 7.85 -6.55 -9.47
N ASN A 115 9.14 -6.23 -9.38
CA ASN A 115 10.20 -7.05 -9.96
C ASN A 115 10.29 -8.42 -9.27
N ALA A 116 10.25 -8.47 -7.93
CA ALA A 116 10.25 -9.73 -7.19
C ALA A 116 9.02 -10.60 -7.51
N LEU A 117 7.82 -10.01 -7.64
CA LEU A 117 6.61 -10.74 -7.98
C LEU A 117 6.67 -11.31 -9.41
N LYS A 118 7.25 -10.58 -10.37
CA LYS A 118 7.50 -11.06 -11.74
C LYS A 118 8.48 -12.23 -11.75
N GLU A 119 9.57 -12.16 -11.00
CA GLU A 119 10.56 -13.25 -10.93
C GLU A 119 9.94 -14.54 -10.38
N VAL A 120 9.11 -14.45 -9.33
CA VAL A 120 8.40 -15.60 -8.79
C VAL A 120 7.41 -16.18 -9.79
N ALA A 121 6.74 -15.35 -10.59
CA ALA A 121 5.85 -15.82 -11.65
C ALA A 121 6.59 -16.53 -12.79
N VAL A 122 7.84 -16.15 -13.08
CA VAL A 122 8.68 -16.82 -14.10
C VAL A 122 9.14 -18.19 -13.61
N GLN A 123 9.61 -18.29 -12.37
CA GLN A 123 10.11 -19.56 -11.79
C GLN A 123 9.02 -20.62 -11.57
N GLN A 124 7.74 -20.24 -11.56
CA GLN A 124 6.61 -21.17 -11.42
C GLN A 124 6.09 -21.71 -12.76
N ASN A 125 6.63 -21.22 -13.89
CA ASN A 125 6.27 -21.64 -15.25
C ASN A 125 7.39 -22.44 -15.95
N GLU A 126 8.46 -22.81 -15.23
CA GLU A 126 9.52 -23.73 -15.66
C GLU A 126 9.36 -25.11 -14.99
#